data_AF-A0A3S4H829-F1
#
_entry.id   AF-A0A3S4H829-F1
#
_cell.length_a   1.000
_cell.length_b   1.000
_cell.length_c   1.000
_cell.angle_alpha   90.00
_cell.angle_beta   90.00
_cell.angle_gamma   90.00
#
_symmetry.space_group_name_H-M   'P 1'
#
loop_
_entity.id
_entity.type
_entity.pdbx_description
1 polymer ?
#
loop_
_entity_poly.entity_id
_entity_poly.type
_entity_poly.pdbx_seq_one_letter_code
_entity_poly.pdbx_strand_id
1 'polypeptide(L)' 'MKSSIVAKLEALYERHEEVQALLGDAATIADQDKFRALSREYAQLSDVARCYTGLASGAGGY' A
#
# COMPACT_ATOMS: atom_id res chain seq x y z
N MET A 1 2.12 -21.60 8.99
CA MET A 1 1.94 -21.27 7.56
C MET A 1 1.08 -20.01 7.33
N LYS A 2 -0.03 -19.79 8.05
CA LYS A 2 -0.83 -18.54 7.95
C LYS A 2 -0.07 -17.24 8.31
N SER A 3 0.95 -17.31 9.16
CA SER A 3 1.72 -16.16 9.63
C SER A 3 2.58 -15.49 8.55
N SER A 4 3.00 -16.21 7.50
CA SER A 4 3.83 -15.63 6.43
C SER A 4 3.06 -14.71 5.49
N ILE A 5 1.77 -14.95 5.29
CA ILE A 5 0.90 -14.07 4.50
C ILE A 5 0.61 -12.78 5.28
N VAL A 6 0.30 -12.89 6.58
CA VAL A 6 0.07 -11.73 7.45
C VAL A 6 1.32 -10.84 7.51
N ALA A 7 2.51 -11.42 7.73
CA ALA A 7 3.76 -10.67 7.75
C ALA A 7 4.07 -9.97 6.41
N LYS A 8 3.74 -10.61 5.28
CA LYS A 8 3.88 -9.97 3.95
C LYS A 8 2.91 -8.81 3.76
N LEU A 9 1.69 -8.94 4.26
CA LEU A 9 0.68 -7.89 4.18
C LEU A 9 1.01 -6.71 5.09
N GLU A 10 1.56 -6.97 6.27
CA GLU A 10 2.08 -5.96 7.19
C GLU A 10 3.23 -5.17 6.55
N ALA A 11 4.20 -5.86 5.93
CA ALA A 11 5.28 -5.21 5.19
C ALA A 11 4.78 -4.38 3.98
N LEU A 12 3.72 -4.84 3.30
CA LEU A 12 3.10 -4.07 2.22
C LEU A 12 2.34 -2.84 2.73
N TYR A 13 1.75 -2.93 3.92
CA TYR A 13 1.09 -1.82 4.58
C TYR A 13 2.11 -0.76 5.06
N GLU A 14 3.20 -1.17 5.70
CA GLU A 14 4.31 -0.27 6.08
C GLU A 14 4.85 0.47 4.84
N ARG A 15 5.06 -0.26 3.75
CA ARG A 15 5.51 0.33 2.48
C ARG A 15 4.48 1.33 1.91
N HIS A 16 3.20 1.06 2.04
CA HIS A 16 2.15 1.99 1.60
C HIS A 16 2.21 3.32 2.38
N GLU A 17 2.41 3.26 3.70
CA GLU A 17 2.58 4.46 4.53
C GLU A 17 3.84 5.24 4.17
N GLU A 18 4.96 4.55 3.93
CA GLU A 18 6.20 5.19 3.47
C GLU A 18 6.01 5.91 2.14
N VAL A 19 5.38 5.26 1.16
CA VAL A 19 5.11 5.86 -0.15
C VAL A 19 4.17 7.05 -0.02
N GLN A 20 3.17 6.99 0.87
CA GLN A 20 2.29 8.12 1.15
C GLN A 20 3.07 9.32 1.72
N ALA A 21 3.99 9.07 2.65
CA ALA A 21 4.83 10.11 3.22
C ALA A 21 5.76 10.74 2.15
N LEU A 22 6.35 9.91 1.29
CA LEU A 22 7.17 10.37 0.17
C LEU A 22 6.36 11.20 -0.84
N LEU A 23 5.11 10.86 -1.11
CA LEU A 23 4.24 11.65 -2.00
C LEU A 23 3.88 13.02 -1.41
N GLY A 24 3.93 13.18 -0.09
CA GLY A 24 3.75 14.47 0.60
C GLY A 24 5.04 15.29 0.74
N ASP A 25 6.20 14.70 0.45
CA ASP A 25 7.49 15.37 0.56
C ASP A 25 7.74 16.34 -0.61
N ALA A 26 8.15 17.56 -0.28
CA ALA A 26 8.34 18.64 -1.27
C ALA A 26 9.44 18.32 -2.29
N ALA A 27 10.52 17.63 -1.88
CA ALA A 27 11.58 17.24 -2.80
C ALA A 27 11.10 16.18 -3.81
N THR A 28 10.22 15.28 -3.36
CA THR A 28 9.59 14.29 -4.23
C THR A 28 8.53 14.91 -5.15
N ILE A 29 7.73 15.87 -4.67
CA ILE A 29 6.77 16.61 -5.51
C ILE A 29 7.49 17.44 -6.59
N ALA A 30 8.66 17.98 -6.29
CA ALA A 30 9.49 18.73 -7.24
C ALA A 30 10.08 17.84 -8.35
N ASP A 31 10.23 16.53 -8.12
CA ASP A 31 10.69 15.55 -9.10
C ASP A 31 9.49 14.81 -9.72
N GLN A 32 9.04 15.24 -10.90
CA GLN A 32 7.87 14.66 -11.55
C GLN A 32 8.01 13.16 -11.87
N ASP A 33 9.21 12.68 -12.21
CA ASP A 33 9.41 11.27 -12.55
C ASP A 33 9.28 10.40 -11.31
N LYS A 34 9.88 10.86 -10.20
CA LYS A 34 9.77 10.22 -8.89
C LYS A 34 8.34 10.26 -8.35
N PHE A 35 7.66 11.41 -8.44
CA PHE A 35 6.26 11.55 -8.03
C PHE A 35 5.33 10.62 -8.81
N ARG A 36 5.52 10.51 -10.14
CA ARG A 36 4.73 9.60 -10.99
C ARG A 36 5.00 8.13 -10.68
N ALA A 37 6.26 7.77 -10.41
CA ALA A 37 6.62 6.40 -10.03
C ALA A 37 5.98 6.02 -8.69
N LEU A 38 6.13 6.86 -7.67
CA LEU A 38 5.55 6.64 -6.34
C LEU A 38 4.02 6.66 -6.36
N SER A 39 3.39 7.50 -7.17
CA SER A 39 1.92 7.52 -7.31
C SER A 39 1.37 6.21 -7.88
N ARG A 40 2.08 5.60 -8.84
CA ARG A 40 1.72 4.28 -9.38
C ARG A 40 1.90 3.18 -8.34
N GLU A 41 2.99 3.24 -7.58
CA GLU A 41 3.26 2.29 -6.50
C GLU A 41 2.19 2.37 -5.40
N TYR A 42 1.84 3.59 -4.97
CA TYR A 42 0.77 3.84 -4.00
C TYR A 42 -0.57 3.24 -4.45
N ALA A 43 -0.95 3.46 -5.72
CA ALA A 43 -2.19 2.91 -6.27
C ALA A 43 -2.21 1.37 -6.24
N GLN A 44 -1.11 0.72 -6.66
CA GLN A 44 -0.98 -0.74 -6.60
C GLN A 44 -1.04 -1.28 -5.16
N LEU A 45 -0.39 -0.61 -4.21
CA LEU A 45 -0.41 -1.01 -2.81
C LEU A 45 -1.79 -0.83 -2.18
N SER A 46 -2.57 0.18 -2.61
CA SER A 46 -3.95 0.37 -2.14
C SER A 46 -4.88 -0.78 -2.54
N ASP A 47 -4.69 -1.36 -3.73
CA ASP A 47 -5.48 -2.52 -4.18
C ASP A 47 -5.14 -3.77 -3.37
N VAL A 48 -3.86 -3.93 -2.99
CA VAL A 48 -3.43 -5.03 -2.13
C VAL A 48 -3.93 -4.86 -0.69
N ALA A 49 -3.93 -3.63 -0.16
CA ALA A 49 -4.52 -3.29 1.13
C ALA A 49 -6.04 -3.51 1.15
N ARG A 50 -6.73 -3.23 0.04
CA ARG A 50 -8.15 -3.56 -0.16
C ARG A 50 -8.41 -5.06 -0.21
N CYS A 51 -7.57 -5.84 -0.88
CA CYS A 51 -7.65 -7.30 -0.81
C CYS A 51 -7.47 -7.82 0.62
N TYR A 52 -6.60 -7.21 1.42
CA TYR A 52 -6.42 -7.58 2.83
C TYR A 52 -7.63 -7.25 3.69
N THR A 53 -8.15 -6.02 3.60
CA THR A 53 -9.34 -5.60 4.34
C THR A 53 -10.59 -6.36 3.88
N GLY A 54 -10.73 -6.65 2.58
CA GLY A 54 -11.79 -7.50 2.05
C GLY A 54 -11.74 -8.94 2.56
N LEU A 55 -10.54 -9.50 2.77
CA LEU A 55 -10.36 -10.83 3.36
C LEU A 55 -10.63 -10.82 4.88
N ALA A 56 -10.34 -9.71 5.57
CA ALA A 56 -10.69 -9.49 6.97
C ALA A 56 -12.20 -9.23 7.19
N SER A 57 -12.89 -8.63 6.21
CA SER A 57 -14.33 -8.35 6.24
C SER A 57 -15.20 -9.44 5.58
N GLY A 58 -14.60 -10.38 4.86
CA GLY A 58 -15.27 -11.50 4.16
C GLY A 58 -15.69 -12.68 5.03
N ALA A 59 -15.92 -12.46 6.33
CA ALA A 59 -16.57 -13.41 7.23
C ALA A 59 -18.07 -13.10 7.45
N GLY A 60 -18.69 -12.23 6.63
CA GLY A 60 -20.11 -11.95 6.71
C GLY A 60 -20.71 -11.59 5.35
N GLY A 61 -21.46 -12.51 4.76
CA GLY A 61 -22.32 -12.24 3.61
C GLY A 61 -22.29 -13.32 2.53
N TYR A 62 -22.79 -14.51 2.86
CA TYR A 62 -23.51 -15.38 1.92
C TYR A 62 -25.00 -15.11 2.09
#